data_AF-A0A961F357-F1
#
_entry.id   AF-A0A961F357-F1
#
_cell.length_a   1.000
_cell.length_b   1.000
_cell.length_c   1.000
_cell.angle_alpha   90.00
_cell.angle_beta   90.00
_cell.angle_gamma   90.00
#
_symmetry.space_group_name_H-M   'P 1'
#
loop_
_entity.id
_entity.type
_entity.pdbx_description
1 polymer ?
#
loop_
_entity_poly.entity_id
_entity_poly.type
_entity_poly.pdbx_seq_one_letter_code
_entity_poly.pdbx_strand_id
1 'polypeptide(L)'
;SFLRHAGFEDAETLGFPDTRIYPYRASRVETEEVRQRRQQLVQAREYFDQALELNIKDENARTNILFWMGWIDYVNSDFEKALLQWEQIDPLYSNSDPVLLMARGNAYFYTDQQRAALGNYLKVESDFEREVLEVASQDASTKEQRYYLLTLAAVYNNIGAIYEKEFLELKQRGGNPQELKELEKNALLYYYNAVDTAHRVGHDHEIARTNLNLAFKNGNDTEREPLIDDWISPVLYSLRNEL
;
A
#
# COMPACT_ATOMS: atom_id res chain seq x y z
N SER A 1 -15.54 13.89 12.13
CA SER A 1 -14.61 12.91 12.73
C SER A 1 -13.44 12.72 11.78
N PHE A 2 -12.26 12.37 12.28
CA PHE A 2 -11.06 12.08 11.47
C PHE A 2 -11.36 11.15 10.28
N LEU A 3 -12.06 10.03 10.55
CA LEU A 3 -12.40 9.02 9.55
C LEU A 3 -13.21 9.57 8.37
N ARG A 4 -14.17 10.47 8.61
CA ARG A 4 -14.93 11.14 7.53
C ARG A 4 -13.99 11.93 6.61
N HIS A 5 -13.04 12.68 7.17
CA HIS A 5 -12.07 13.42 6.35
C HIS A 5 -11.09 12.50 5.61
N ALA A 6 -10.75 11.36 6.22
CA ALA A 6 -9.97 10.30 5.59
C ALA A 6 -10.74 9.55 4.47
N GLY A 7 -12.02 9.85 4.26
CA GLY A 7 -12.86 9.24 3.21
C GLY A 7 -13.55 7.97 3.65
N PHE A 8 -13.59 7.72 4.94
CA PHE A 8 -14.21 6.55 5.52
C PHE A 8 -15.56 6.94 6.12
N GLU A 9 -16.64 6.55 5.44
CA GLU A 9 -18.02 6.87 5.87
C GLU A 9 -18.72 5.69 6.56
N ASP A 10 -18.33 4.45 6.27
CA ASP A 10 -18.88 3.25 6.89
C ASP A 10 -17.85 2.10 6.92
N ALA A 11 -17.79 1.38 8.05
CA ALA A 11 -16.97 0.17 8.23
C ALA A 11 -17.32 -0.93 7.21
N GLU A 12 -18.55 -0.92 6.67
CA GLU A 12 -18.97 -1.87 5.65
C GLU A 12 -18.34 -1.64 4.26
N THR A 13 -17.68 -0.49 4.02
CA THR A 13 -17.01 -0.15 2.75
C THR A 13 -15.51 -0.43 2.75
N LEU A 14 -15.11 -1.56 3.33
CA LEU A 14 -13.72 -2.08 3.36
C LEU A 14 -13.08 -2.39 2.00
N GLY A 15 -13.72 -2.02 0.89
CA GLY A 15 -13.19 -2.26 -0.44
C GLY A 15 -13.51 -1.10 -1.37
N PHE A 16 -12.49 -0.31 -1.67
CA PHE A 16 -12.47 0.57 -2.84
C PHE A 16 -13.53 1.69 -2.83
N PRO A 17 -13.57 2.56 -1.80
CA PRO A 17 -14.50 3.68 -1.80
C PRO A 17 -14.12 4.72 -2.87
N ASP A 18 -15.09 5.40 -3.50
CA ASP A 18 -14.83 6.46 -4.49
C ASP A 18 -14.09 7.68 -3.90
N THR A 19 -13.94 7.73 -2.58
CA THR A 19 -13.41 8.84 -1.77
C THR A 19 -11.94 8.67 -1.37
N ARG A 20 -11.23 7.71 -1.96
CA ARG A 20 -9.81 7.39 -1.67
C ARG A 20 -8.93 8.63 -1.70
N ILE A 21 -8.12 8.79 -0.66
CA ILE A 21 -6.99 9.71 -0.68
C ILE A 21 -5.73 8.89 -0.95
N TYR A 22 -5.17 9.09 -2.14
CA TYR A 22 -3.83 8.62 -2.48
C TYR A 22 -2.78 9.59 -1.96
N PRO A 23 -1.51 9.19 -1.78
CA PRO A 23 -0.45 10.15 -1.45
C PRO A 23 -0.31 11.22 -2.53
N TYR A 24 -0.05 12.45 -2.12
CA TYR A 24 0.08 13.58 -3.04
C TYR A 24 1.30 13.39 -3.95
N ARG A 25 1.08 13.32 -5.26
CA ARG A 25 2.17 13.29 -6.23
C ARG A 25 2.05 14.54 -7.10
N ALA A 26 3.15 15.26 -7.30
CA ALA A 26 3.17 16.48 -8.11
C ALA A 26 2.65 16.27 -9.56
N SER A 27 2.67 15.01 -10.03
CA SER A 27 2.12 14.59 -11.32
C SER A 27 0.59 14.41 -11.35
N ARG A 28 -0.10 14.47 -10.21
CA ARG A 28 -1.57 14.34 -10.11
C ARG A 28 -2.18 15.72 -9.84
N VAL A 29 -3.10 16.15 -10.71
CA VAL A 29 -3.89 17.37 -10.46
C VAL A 29 -4.83 17.10 -9.30
N GLU A 30 -4.52 17.69 -8.16
CA GLU A 30 -5.34 17.57 -6.96
C GLU A 30 -6.59 18.45 -7.05
N THR A 31 -7.76 17.88 -6.75
CA THR A 31 -9.00 18.64 -6.65
C THR A 31 -8.99 19.51 -5.39
N GLU A 32 -9.69 20.64 -5.43
CA GLU A 32 -9.81 21.53 -4.26
C GLU A 32 -10.39 20.80 -3.03
N GLU A 33 -11.31 19.86 -3.25
CA GLU A 33 -11.87 19.02 -2.19
C GLU A 33 -10.82 18.15 -1.50
N VAL A 34 -9.96 17.46 -2.26
CA VAL A 34 -8.91 16.61 -1.69
C VAL A 34 -7.89 17.46 -0.93
N ARG A 35 -7.54 18.64 -1.46
CA ARG A 35 -6.67 19.60 -0.78
C ARG A 35 -7.24 20.03 0.57
N GLN A 36 -8.52 20.39 0.62
CA GLN A 36 -9.19 20.78 1.87
C GLN A 36 -9.23 19.63 2.88
N ARG A 37 -9.51 18.41 2.42
CA ARG A 37 -9.47 17.21 3.27
C ARG A 37 -8.09 16.98 3.87
N ARG A 38 -7.01 17.13 3.10
CA ARG A 38 -5.62 17.06 3.63
C ARG A 38 -5.34 18.12 4.69
N GLN A 39 -5.75 19.36 4.46
CA GLN A 39 -5.57 20.43 5.45
C GLN A 39 -6.27 20.10 6.78
N GLN A 40 -7.49 19.57 6.72
CA GLN A 40 -8.23 19.11 7.89
C GLN A 40 -7.55 17.93 8.60
N LEU A 41 -6.93 17.02 7.83
CA LEU A 41 -6.15 15.91 8.37
C LEU A 41 -4.88 16.39 9.09
N VAL A 42 -4.19 17.41 8.55
CA VAL A 42 -3.03 18.02 9.21
C VAL A 42 -3.45 18.65 10.54
N GLN A 43 -4.58 19.35 10.60
CA GLN A 43 -5.12 19.88 11.85
C GLN A 43 -5.48 18.76 12.84
N ALA A 44 -6.05 17.63 12.36
CA ALA A 44 -6.33 16.48 13.21
C ALA A 44 -5.06 15.89 13.84
N ARG A 45 -3.93 15.92 13.11
CA ARG A 45 -2.63 15.45 13.59
C ARG A 45 -2.18 16.17 14.86
N GLU A 46 -2.43 17.46 14.99
CA GLU A 46 -2.05 18.26 16.17
C GLU A 46 -2.73 17.73 17.45
N TYR A 47 -3.97 17.26 17.34
CA TYR A 47 -4.68 16.65 18.48
C TYR A 47 -4.10 15.28 18.85
N PHE A 48 -3.61 14.52 17.86
CA PHE A 48 -2.94 13.25 18.10
C PHE A 48 -1.58 13.42 18.80
N ASP A 49 -0.81 14.43 18.41
CA ASP A 49 0.44 14.78 19.08
C ASP A 49 0.17 15.09 20.58
N GLN A 50 -0.81 15.93 20.88
CA GLN A 50 -1.24 16.24 22.26
C GLN A 50 -1.70 14.99 23.02
N ALA A 51 -2.42 14.10 22.35
CA ALA A 51 -2.93 12.88 22.96
C ALA A 51 -1.78 11.94 23.38
N LEU A 52 -0.72 11.82 22.57
CA LEU A 52 0.47 11.04 22.94
C LEU A 52 1.26 11.66 24.10
N GLU A 53 1.31 12.99 24.20
CA GLU A 53 1.95 13.69 25.33
C GLU A 53 1.25 13.40 26.67
N LEU A 54 -0.05 13.09 26.65
CA LEU A 54 -0.84 12.72 27.84
C LEU A 54 -0.60 11.27 28.32
N ASN A 55 0.31 10.53 27.68
CA ASN A 55 0.71 9.17 28.05
C ASN A 55 -0.47 8.18 28.16
N ILE A 56 -1.21 8.05 27.05
CA ILE A 56 -2.34 7.11 26.90
C ILE A 56 -1.89 5.69 27.26
N LYS A 57 -2.61 5.06 28.20
CA LYS A 57 -2.35 3.69 28.67
C LYS A 57 -3.04 2.61 27.85
N ASP A 58 -4.04 3.00 27.06
CA ASP A 58 -4.73 2.09 26.16
C ASP A 58 -3.88 1.86 24.92
N GLU A 59 -3.35 0.65 24.78
CA GLU A 59 -2.45 0.25 23.69
C GLU A 59 -3.15 0.24 22.33
N ASN A 60 -4.45 -0.08 22.26
CA ASN A 60 -5.21 -0.02 21.01
C ASN A 60 -5.40 1.44 20.58
N ALA A 61 -5.75 2.31 21.53
CA ALA A 61 -5.86 3.74 21.25
C ALA A 61 -4.50 4.34 20.83
N ARG A 62 -3.42 3.96 21.51
CA ARG A 62 -2.05 4.38 21.14
C ARG A 62 -1.67 3.90 19.74
N THR A 63 -1.97 2.64 19.41
CA THR A 63 -1.71 2.04 18.09
C THR A 63 -2.47 2.77 16.98
N ASN A 64 -3.77 3.04 17.18
CA ASN A 64 -4.57 3.81 16.23
C ASN A 64 -4.03 5.22 16.03
N ILE A 65 -3.62 5.90 17.11
CA ILE A 65 -3.03 7.24 17.03
C ILE A 65 -1.74 7.23 16.20
N LEU A 66 -0.79 6.33 16.51
CA LEU A 66 0.45 6.20 15.76
C LEU A 66 0.19 5.86 14.29
N PHE A 67 -0.76 4.95 14.03
CA PHE A 67 -1.15 4.59 12.68
C PHE A 67 -1.72 5.79 11.91
N TRP A 68 -2.66 6.53 12.49
CA TRP A 68 -3.29 7.69 11.87
C TRP A 68 -2.31 8.83 11.65
N MET A 69 -1.40 9.10 12.58
CA MET A 69 -0.33 10.08 12.39
C MET A 69 0.55 9.70 11.20
N GLY A 70 0.99 8.44 11.13
CA GLY A 70 1.77 7.95 10.00
C GLY A 70 0.97 7.99 8.69
N TRP A 71 -0.32 7.68 8.71
CA TRP A 71 -1.20 7.77 7.55
C TRP A 71 -1.35 9.21 7.05
N ILE A 72 -1.51 10.19 7.95
CA ILE A 72 -1.57 11.62 7.60
C ILE A 72 -0.24 12.06 6.97
N ASP A 73 0.89 11.68 7.54
CA ASP A 73 2.22 11.99 6.99
C ASP A 73 2.40 11.32 5.61
N TYR A 74 1.99 10.05 5.47
CA TYR A 74 2.03 9.28 4.22
C TYR A 74 1.20 9.91 3.10
N VAL A 75 -0.04 10.29 3.39
CA VAL A 75 -0.87 10.90 2.33
C VAL A 75 -0.29 12.26 1.91
N ASN A 76 0.37 12.99 2.81
CA ASN A 76 1.11 14.21 2.46
C ASN A 76 2.48 13.95 1.82
N SER A 77 2.80 12.68 1.52
CA SER A 77 4.03 12.23 0.89
C SER A 77 5.30 12.44 1.70
N ASP A 78 5.15 12.58 3.02
CA ASP A 78 6.25 12.52 3.98
C ASP A 78 6.45 11.08 4.45
N PHE A 79 7.01 10.26 3.56
CA PHE A 79 7.14 8.81 3.75
C PHE A 79 8.10 8.44 4.89
N GLU A 80 9.17 9.20 5.07
CA GLU A 80 10.12 9.00 6.17
C GLU A 80 9.44 9.24 7.52
N LYS A 81 8.68 10.33 7.64
CA LYS A 81 7.95 10.62 8.87
C LYS A 81 6.82 9.63 9.13
N ALA A 82 6.16 9.13 8.08
CA ALA A 82 5.20 8.05 8.20
C ALA A 82 5.82 6.78 8.79
N LEU A 83 7.00 6.37 8.29
CA LEU A 83 7.76 5.23 8.80
C LEU A 83 8.12 5.43 10.28
N LEU A 84 8.59 6.63 10.67
CA LEU A 84 8.90 6.94 12.08
C LEU A 84 7.72 6.71 13.03
N GLN A 85 6.48 6.95 12.60
CA GLN A 85 5.30 6.65 13.42
C GLN A 85 4.99 5.15 13.45
N TRP A 86 5.01 4.50 12.28
CA TRP A 86 4.64 3.10 12.14
C TRP A 86 5.65 2.12 12.75
N GLU A 87 6.92 2.50 12.86
CA GLU A 87 7.95 1.71 13.56
C GLU A 87 7.78 1.70 15.08
N GLN A 88 7.00 2.64 15.64
CA GLN A 88 6.68 2.67 17.07
C GLN A 88 5.49 1.78 17.44
N ILE A 89 4.75 1.26 16.44
CA ILE A 89 3.61 0.36 16.68
C ILE A 89 4.14 -1.01 17.12
N ASP A 90 3.50 -1.59 18.15
CA ASP A 90 3.91 -2.86 18.73
C ASP A 90 4.10 -3.96 17.65
N PRO A 91 5.19 -4.76 17.72
CA PRO A 91 5.49 -5.84 16.79
C PRO A 91 4.36 -6.83 16.54
N LEU A 92 3.46 -7.04 17.50
CA LEU A 92 2.30 -7.91 17.36
C LEU A 92 1.39 -7.44 16.22
N TYR A 93 1.08 -6.14 16.18
CA TYR A 93 0.30 -5.54 15.09
C TYR A 93 1.18 -5.33 13.86
N SER A 94 2.40 -4.83 14.07
CA SER A 94 3.25 -4.41 12.97
C SER A 94 3.76 -5.57 12.10
N ASN A 95 3.76 -6.82 12.58
CA ASN A 95 4.15 -7.97 11.77
C ASN A 95 2.99 -8.77 11.17
N SER A 96 1.74 -8.39 11.47
CA SER A 96 0.57 -9.19 11.10
C SER A 96 -0.54 -8.41 10.41
N ASP A 97 -0.66 -7.09 10.64
CA ASP A 97 -1.72 -6.32 10.01
C ASP A 97 -1.39 -6.00 8.55
N PRO A 98 -2.20 -6.47 7.57
CA PRO A 98 -1.91 -6.27 6.16
C PRO A 98 -1.96 -4.81 5.73
N VAL A 99 -2.76 -3.97 6.39
CA VAL A 99 -2.82 -2.53 6.07
C VAL A 99 -1.49 -1.87 6.47
N LEU A 100 -0.97 -2.18 7.66
CA LEU A 100 0.30 -1.64 8.14
C LEU A 100 1.49 -2.18 7.34
N LEU A 101 1.49 -3.47 6.98
CA LEU A 101 2.49 -4.07 6.10
C LEU A 101 2.51 -3.38 4.73
N MET A 102 1.35 -3.22 4.08
CA MET A 102 1.24 -2.49 2.82
C MET A 102 1.72 -1.04 2.95
N ALA A 103 1.33 -0.35 4.03
CA ALA A 103 1.67 1.05 4.27
C ALA A 103 3.19 1.25 4.36
N ARG A 104 3.87 0.44 5.17
CA ARG A 104 5.34 0.45 5.27
C ARG A 104 6.00 0.02 3.97
N GLY A 105 5.48 -1.02 3.32
CA GLY A 105 5.97 -1.46 2.02
C GLY A 105 5.99 -0.32 0.99
N ASN A 106 4.88 0.41 0.89
CA ASN A 106 4.75 1.55 -0.02
C ASN A 106 5.69 2.71 0.39
N ALA A 107 5.79 3.03 1.68
CA ALA A 107 6.70 4.08 2.15
C ALA A 107 8.17 3.72 1.88
N TYR A 108 8.58 2.47 2.16
CA TYR A 108 9.91 1.97 1.84
C TYR A 108 10.22 2.03 0.35
N PHE A 109 9.24 1.71 -0.52
CA PHE A 109 9.38 1.84 -1.97
C PHE A 109 9.74 3.27 -2.38
N TYR A 110 9.05 4.27 -1.81
CA TYR A 110 9.28 5.68 -2.11
C TYR A 110 10.55 6.27 -1.48
N THR A 111 11.09 5.63 -0.45
CA THR A 111 12.38 6.01 0.18
C THR A 111 13.57 5.19 -0.34
N ASP A 112 13.43 4.52 -1.49
CA ASP A 112 14.48 3.69 -2.10
C ASP A 112 15.03 2.57 -1.19
N GLN A 113 14.17 1.98 -0.36
CA GLN A 113 14.49 0.86 0.53
C GLN A 113 13.84 -0.44 0.01
N GLN A 114 14.22 -0.85 -1.21
CA GLN A 114 13.57 -1.92 -1.99
C GLN A 114 13.50 -3.25 -1.22
N ARG A 115 14.54 -3.62 -0.46
CA ARG A 115 14.56 -4.86 0.33
C ARG A 115 13.56 -4.85 1.48
N ALA A 116 13.43 -3.72 2.17
CA ALA A 116 12.45 -3.56 3.24
C ALA A 116 11.02 -3.54 2.68
N ALA A 117 10.81 -2.87 1.54
CA ALA A 117 9.55 -2.89 0.81
C ALA A 117 9.15 -4.31 0.41
N LEU A 118 10.07 -5.05 -0.24
CA LEU A 118 9.86 -6.42 -0.68
C LEU A 118 9.50 -7.34 0.48
N GLY A 119 10.20 -7.25 1.62
CA GLY A 119 9.90 -8.06 2.80
C GLY A 119 8.48 -7.87 3.34
N ASN A 120 7.98 -6.62 3.34
CA ASN A 120 6.60 -6.33 3.73
C ASN A 120 5.59 -6.92 2.72
N TYR A 121 5.82 -6.73 1.42
CA TYR A 121 4.91 -7.25 0.40
C TYR A 121 4.85 -8.78 0.35
N LEU A 122 6.00 -9.47 0.42
CA LEU A 122 6.06 -10.94 0.47
C LEU A 122 5.32 -11.52 1.67
N LYS A 123 5.31 -10.80 2.80
CA LYS A 123 4.54 -11.21 3.98
C LYS A 123 3.04 -11.14 3.70
N VAL A 124 2.55 -10.05 3.10
CA VAL A 124 1.13 -9.91 2.73
C VAL A 124 0.75 -10.94 1.67
N GLU A 125 1.58 -11.13 0.64
CA GLU A 125 1.39 -12.15 -0.39
C GLU A 125 1.19 -13.53 0.24
N SER A 126 2.16 -13.99 1.05
CA SER A 126 2.11 -15.32 1.66
C SER A 126 0.90 -15.53 2.56
N ASP A 127 0.48 -14.51 3.32
CA ASP A 127 -0.70 -14.62 4.16
C ASP A 127 -1.99 -14.63 3.32
N PHE A 128 -2.11 -13.75 2.32
CA PHE A 128 -3.33 -13.62 1.52
C PHE A 128 -3.51 -14.77 0.52
N GLU A 129 -2.43 -15.35 -0.01
CA GLU A 129 -2.52 -16.59 -0.79
C GLU A 129 -3.13 -17.73 0.02
N ARG A 130 -2.76 -17.84 1.30
CA ARG A 130 -3.34 -18.82 2.23
C ARG A 130 -4.82 -18.52 2.49
N GLU A 131 -5.17 -17.28 2.81
CA GLU A 131 -6.57 -16.89 3.05
C GLU A 131 -7.47 -17.14 1.82
N VAL A 132 -6.99 -16.85 0.61
CA VAL A 132 -7.76 -17.10 -0.63
C VAL A 132 -8.08 -18.59 -0.81
N LEU A 133 -7.16 -19.49 -0.44
CA LEU A 133 -7.39 -20.94 -0.50
C LEU A 133 -8.39 -21.39 0.57
N GLU A 134 -8.30 -20.85 1.79
CA GLU A 134 -9.20 -21.19 2.88
C GLU A 134 -10.63 -20.73 2.60
N VAL A 135 -10.81 -19.48 2.17
CA VAL A 135 -12.12 -18.87 1.85
C VAL A 135 -12.80 -19.58 0.69
N ALA A 136 -12.04 -20.01 -0.34
CA ALA A 136 -12.57 -20.78 -1.46
C ALA A 136 -13.17 -22.13 -1.02
N SER A 137 -12.72 -22.67 0.12
CA SER A 137 -13.22 -23.95 0.66
C SER A 137 -14.48 -23.82 1.52
N GLN A 138 -14.86 -22.60 1.94
CA GLN A 138 -15.87 -22.35 2.98
C GLN A 138 -17.19 -21.72 2.49
N ASP A 139 -17.44 -21.63 1.18
CA ASP A 139 -18.64 -20.93 0.63
C ASP A 139 -18.79 -19.48 1.17
N ALA A 140 -17.65 -18.82 1.38
CA ALA A 140 -17.58 -17.50 2.00
C ALA A 140 -18.24 -16.40 1.17
N SER A 141 -18.63 -15.30 1.84
CA SER A 141 -19.28 -14.17 1.19
C SER A 141 -18.42 -13.56 0.09
N THR A 142 -19.03 -13.16 -1.03
CA THR A 142 -18.34 -12.51 -2.16
C THR A 142 -17.54 -11.28 -1.74
N LYS A 143 -17.91 -10.59 -0.64
CA LYS A 143 -17.22 -9.39 -0.15
C LYS A 143 -15.83 -9.70 0.41
N GLU A 144 -15.72 -10.71 1.27
CA GLU A 144 -14.45 -11.08 1.91
C GLU A 144 -13.48 -11.66 0.88
N GLN A 145 -13.95 -12.56 0.01
CA GLN A 145 -13.16 -13.08 -1.09
C GLN A 145 -12.66 -11.96 -2.01
N ARG A 146 -13.51 -10.97 -2.31
CA ARG A 146 -13.13 -9.79 -3.09
C ARG A 146 -12.05 -8.96 -2.40
N TYR A 147 -12.15 -8.74 -1.09
CA TYR A 147 -11.11 -8.04 -0.33
C TYR A 147 -9.74 -8.74 -0.44
N TYR A 148 -9.69 -10.05 -0.21
CA TYR A 148 -8.44 -10.80 -0.30
C TYR A 148 -7.86 -10.79 -1.72
N LEU A 149 -8.68 -11.03 -2.74
CA LEU A 149 -8.20 -11.05 -4.13
C LEU A 149 -7.73 -9.68 -4.62
N LEU A 150 -8.44 -8.60 -4.28
CA LEU A 150 -8.00 -7.26 -4.70
C LEU A 150 -6.76 -6.78 -3.94
N THR A 151 -6.62 -7.14 -2.66
CA THR A 151 -5.40 -6.85 -1.91
C THR A 151 -4.21 -7.64 -2.46
N LEU A 152 -4.41 -8.92 -2.78
CA LEU A 152 -3.37 -9.76 -3.39
C LEU A 152 -2.96 -9.24 -4.77
N ALA A 153 -3.92 -8.75 -5.56
CA ALA A 153 -3.62 -8.13 -6.86
C ALA A 153 -2.74 -6.87 -6.70
N ALA A 154 -3.04 -6.00 -5.74
CA ALA A 154 -2.22 -4.82 -5.42
C ALA A 154 -0.81 -5.22 -4.97
N VAL A 155 -0.69 -6.22 -4.09
CA VAL A 155 0.61 -6.75 -3.61
C VAL A 155 1.43 -7.30 -4.77
N TYR A 156 0.83 -8.11 -5.65
CA TYR A 156 1.54 -8.64 -6.81
C TYR A 156 2.06 -7.52 -7.71
N ASN A 157 1.26 -6.48 -7.97
CA ASN A 157 1.73 -5.33 -8.73
C ASN A 157 2.94 -4.66 -8.04
N ASN A 158 2.87 -4.47 -6.72
CA ASN A 158 3.91 -3.76 -5.98
C ASN A 158 5.22 -4.58 -5.91
N ILE A 159 5.14 -5.91 -5.83
CA ILE A 159 6.33 -6.78 -5.94
C ILE A 159 6.92 -6.68 -7.36
N GLY A 160 6.09 -6.68 -8.40
CA GLY A 160 6.55 -6.49 -9.77
C GLY A 160 7.31 -5.16 -9.95
N ALA A 161 6.80 -4.09 -9.34
CA ALA A 161 7.42 -2.77 -9.33
C ALA A 161 8.79 -2.75 -8.64
N ILE A 162 8.98 -3.54 -7.57
CA ILE A 162 10.29 -3.70 -6.94
C ILE A 162 11.28 -4.36 -7.90
N TYR A 163 10.89 -5.46 -8.55
CA TYR A 163 11.78 -6.13 -9.50
C TYR A 163 12.12 -5.26 -10.71
N GLU A 164 11.16 -4.46 -11.21
CA GLU A 164 11.43 -3.47 -12.27
C GLU A 164 12.41 -2.39 -11.79
N LYS A 165 12.25 -1.88 -10.56
CA LYS A 165 13.17 -0.90 -9.98
C LYS A 165 14.58 -1.47 -9.82
N GLU A 166 14.71 -2.68 -9.26
CA GLU A 166 16.00 -3.40 -9.17
C GLU A 166 16.63 -3.65 -10.55
N PHE A 167 15.82 -3.96 -11.57
CA PHE A 167 16.30 -4.10 -12.95
C PHE A 167 16.87 -2.78 -13.48
N LEU A 168 16.18 -1.66 -13.29
CA LEU A 168 16.61 -0.35 -13.78
C LEU A 168 17.93 0.06 -13.12
N GLU A 169 18.04 -0.09 -11.81
CA GLU A 169 19.28 0.16 -11.05
C GLU A 169 20.43 -0.74 -11.52
N LEU A 170 20.18 -2.04 -11.69
CA LEU A 170 21.17 -3.00 -12.16
C LEU A 170 21.65 -2.65 -13.58
N LYS A 171 20.73 -2.23 -14.45
CA LYS A 171 21.03 -1.85 -15.83
C LYS A 171 21.88 -0.58 -15.88
N GLN A 172 21.54 0.43 -15.07
CA GLN A 172 22.30 1.69 -14.99
C GLN A 172 23.76 1.46 -14.56
N ARG A 173 24.00 0.53 -13.64
CA ARG A 173 25.37 0.18 -13.19
C ARG A 173 26.09 -0.85 -14.06
N GLY A 174 25.53 -1.23 -15.22
CA GLY A 174 26.16 -2.18 -16.15
C GLY A 174 26.19 -3.62 -15.63
N GLY A 175 25.16 -4.04 -14.91
CA GLY A 175 25.05 -5.36 -14.28
C GLY A 175 24.98 -6.55 -15.26
N ASN A 176 25.05 -7.74 -14.68
CA ASN A 176 25.05 -9.01 -15.39
C ASN A 176 23.77 -9.21 -16.24
N PRO A 177 23.89 -9.52 -17.54
CA PRO A 177 22.74 -9.78 -18.41
C PRO A 177 21.83 -10.91 -17.93
N GLN A 178 22.35 -11.92 -17.23
CA GLN A 178 21.52 -13.01 -16.71
C GLN A 178 20.65 -12.54 -15.54
N GLU A 179 21.20 -11.75 -14.63
CA GLU A 179 20.45 -11.17 -13.51
C GLU A 179 19.35 -10.21 -14.01
N LEU A 180 19.66 -9.40 -15.03
CA LEU A 180 18.66 -8.54 -15.67
C LEU A 180 17.49 -9.35 -16.23
N LYS A 181 17.74 -10.48 -16.89
CA LYS A 181 16.67 -11.35 -17.41
C LYS A 181 15.82 -11.95 -16.30
N GLU A 182 16.41 -12.34 -15.18
CA GLU A 182 15.63 -12.88 -14.05
C GLU A 182 14.76 -11.78 -13.41
N LEU A 183 15.28 -10.57 -13.23
CA LEU A 183 14.50 -9.44 -12.69
C LEU A 183 13.35 -9.06 -13.62
N GLU A 184 13.61 -8.98 -14.93
CA GLU A 184 12.58 -8.73 -15.95
C GLU A 184 11.49 -9.81 -15.91
N LYS A 185 11.87 -11.08 -15.93
CA LYS A 185 10.95 -12.22 -15.84
C LYS A 185 10.09 -12.15 -14.57
N ASN A 186 10.70 -11.88 -13.42
CA ASN A 186 9.99 -11.80 -12.15
C ASN A 186 9.01 -10.62 -12.15
N ALA A 187 9.43 -9.44 -12.59
CA ALA A 187 8.55 -8.28 -12.68
C ALA A 187 7.32 -8.56 -13.54
N LEU A 188 7.52 -9.11 -14.75
CA LEU A 188 6.44 -9.45 -15.67
C LEU A 188 5.50 -10.51 -15.09
N LEU A 189 6.04 -11.57 -14.48
CA LEU A 189 5.24 -12.61 -13.83
C LEU A 189 4.30 -12.01 -12.77
N TYR A 190 4.85 -11.17 -11.90
CA TYR A 190 4.08 -10.52 -10.84
C TYR A 190 3.03 -9.56 -11.38
N TYR A 191 3.33 -8.79 -12.43
CA TYR A 191 2.31 -7.94 -13.06
C TYR A 191 1.19 -8.75 -13.74
N TYR A 192 1.50 -9.88 -14.38
CA TYR A 192 0.47 -10.78 -14.92
C TYR A 192 -0.40 -11.36 -13.79
N ASN A 193 0.22 -11.82 -12.69
CA ASN A 193 -0.51 -12.33 -11.53
C ASN A 193 -1.45 -11.27 -10.94
N ALA A 194 -1.03 -10.00 -10.89
CA ALA A 194 -1.88 -8.90 -10.43
C ALA A 194 -3.13 -8.74 -11.32
N VAL A 195 -2.94 -8.71 -12.64
CA VAL A 195 -4.04 -8.58 -13.61
C VAL A 195 -5.01 -9.76 -13.52
N ASP A 196 -4.48 -10.99 -13.53
CA ASP A 196 -5.30 -12.21 -13.47
C ASP A 196 -6.06 -12.32 -12.15
N THR A 197 -5.42 -11.94 -11.04
CA THR A 197 -6.06 -11.99 -9.71
C THR A 197 -7.21 -11.00 -9.59
N ALA A 198 -7.07 -9.77 -10.10
CA ALA A 198 -8.16 -8.80 -10.12
C ALA A 198 -9.32 -9.23 -11.03
N HIS A 199 -9.01 -9.83 -12.18
CA HIS A 199 -10.04 -10.31 -13.11
C HIS A 199 -10.94 -11.40 -12.51
N ARG A 200 -10.45 -12.21 -11.56
CA ARG A 200 -11.25 -13.24 -10.86
C ARG A 200 -12.48 -12.67 -10.16
N VAL A 201 -12.51 -11.37 -9.85
CA VAL A 201 -13.64 -10.68 -9.21
C VAL A 201 -14.25 -9.58 -10.10
N GLY A 202 -13.99 -9.65 -11.40
CA GLY A 202 -14.50 -8.72 -12.40
C GLY A 202 -13.92 -7.31 -12.28
N HIS A 203 -12.73 -7.16 -11.69
CA HIS A 203 -12.04 -5.87 -11.56
C HIS A 203 -10.87 -5.81 -12.56
N ASP A 204 -10.63 -4.63 -13.15
CA ASP A 204 -9.45 -4.40 -13.97
C ASP A 204 -8.35 -3.73 -13.14
N HIS A 205 -7.13 -4.26 -13.16
CA HIS A 205 -6.01 -3.69 -12.42
C HIS A 205 -5.20 -2.74 -13.31
N GLU A 206 -5.70 -1.51 -13.47
CA GLU A 206 -5.15 -0.51 -14.41
C GLU A 206 -3.66 -0.22 -14.20
N ILE A 207 -3.19 -0.17 -12.95
CA ILE A 207 -1.78 0.07 -12.61
C ILE A 207 -0.88 -1.04 -13.15
N ALA A 208 -1.21 -2.31 -12.87
CA ALA A 208 -0.48 -3.48 -13.35
C ALA A 208 -0.50 -3.58 -14.88
N ARG A 209 -1.65 -3.28 -15.53
CA ARG A 209 -1.71 -3.19 -17.00
C ARG A 209 -0.79 -2.10 -17.54
N THR A 210 -0.77 -0.94 -16.90
CA THR A 210 0.11 0.17 -17.28
C THR A 210 1.57 -0.23 -17.15
N ASN A 211 1.94 -0.92 -16.06
CA ASN A 211 3.29 -1.45 -15.90
C ASN A 211 3.64 -2.49 -16.97
N LEU A 212 2.81 -3.50 -17.23
CA LEU A 212 3.03 -4.46 -18.33
C LEU A 212 3.23 -3.77 -19.69
N ASN A 213 2.47 -2.71 -19.93
CA ASN A 213 2.52 -1.99 -21.19
C ASN A 213 3.74 -1.06 -21.33
N LEU A 214 4.44 -0.72 -20.26
CA LEU A 214 5.52 0.27 -20.29
C LEU A 214 6.86 -0.31 -19.85
N ALA A 215 6.86 -1.33 -19.01
CA ALA A 215 8.06 -1.97 -18.48
C ALA A 215 8.95 -2.51 -19.61
N PHE A 216 10.26 -2.35 -19.44
CA PHE A 216 11.31 -2.92 -20.30
C PHE A 216 11.27 -2.50 -21.78
N LYS A 217 10.46 -1.50 -22.17
CA LYS A 217 10.44 -0.98 -23.54
C LYS A 217 11.72 -0.20 -23.87
N ASN A 218 12.29 -0.48 -25.04
CA ASN A 218 13.55 0.11 -25.48
C ASN A 218 13.38 1.54 -25.99
N GLY A 219 14.15 2.47 -25.42
CA GLY A 219 14.37 3.81 -25.96
C GLY A 219 14.11 4.91 -24.93
N ASN A 220 15.17 5.41 -24.30
CA ASN A 220 15.20 6.63 -23.48
C ASN A 220 14.37 6.71 -22.19
N ASP A 221 13.45 5.78 -21.89
CA ASP A 221 12.65 5.82 -20.65
C ASP A 221 13.39 5.27 -19.41
N THR A 222 14.68 5.59 -19.25
CA THR A 222 15.43 5.33 -18.01
C THR A 222 14.94 6.13 -16.80
N GLU A 223 13.93 6.99 -16.97
CA GLU A 223 13.43 7.91 -15.95
C GLU A 223 12.07 7.53 -15.37
N ARG A 224 11.36 6.53 -15.92
CA ARG A 224 10.04 6.17 -15.40
C ARG A 224 10.18 5.23 -14.20
N GLU A 225 9.76 5.71 -13.03
CA GLU A 225 9.58 4.85 -11.87
C GLU A 225 8.35 3.95 -12.06
N PRO A 226 8.43 2.64 -11.76
CA PRO A 226 7.28 1.74 -11.83
C PRO A 226 6.17 2.19 -10.88
N LEU A 227 4.92 1.97 -11.28
CA LEU A 227 3.79 2.40 -10.49
C LEU A 227 3.40 1.32 -9.47
N ILE A 228 3.26 1.71 -8.20
CA ILE A 228 2.65 0.88 -7.17
C ILE A 228 1.18 1.28 -6.95
N ASP A 229 0.35 0.34 -6.50
CA ASP A 229 -0.93 0.66 -5.87
C ASP A 229 -0.64 1.18 -4.46
N ASP A 230 -0.66 2.51 -4.34
CA ASP A 230 -0.25 3.28 -3.18
C ASP A 230 -1.43 3.72 -2.30
N TRP A 231 -2.63 3.17 -2.50
CA TRP A 231 -3.73 3.45 -1.59
C TRP A 231 -3.62 2.62 -0.32
N ILE A 232 -3.75 3.28 0.84
CA ILE A 232 -3.76 2.66 2.16
C ILE A 232 -5.06 3.01 2.87
N SER A 233 -5.71 1.99 3.45
CA SER A 233 -6.87 2.17 4.33
C SER A 233 -6.51 3.02 5.55
N PRO A 234 -7.33 4.01 5.95
CA PRO A 234 -7.11 4.78 7.18
C PRO A 234 -7.47 3.99 8.45
N VAL A 235 -7.82 2.71 8.32
CA VAL A 235 -8.18 1.80 9.42
C VAL A 235 -7.39 0.51 9.28
N LEU A 236 -6.76 0.08 10.38
CA LEU A 236 -6.08 -1.21 10.51
C LEU A 236 -7.07 -2.37 10.40
N TYR A 237 -6.69 -3.43 9.70
CA TYR A 237 -7.59 -4.58 9.49
C TYR A 237 -7.96 -5.27 10.81
N SER A 238 -7.01 -5.38 11.73
CA SER A 238 -7.14 -5.99 13.05
C SER A 238 -8.08 -5.22 13.99
N LEU A 239 -8.19 -3.90 13.83
CA LEU A 239 -8.98 -3.02 14.70
C LEU A 239 -10.30 -2.55 14.07
N ARG A 240 -10.68 -3.12 12.91
CA ARG A 240 -11.85 -2.65 12.16
C ARG A 240 -13.19 -2.76 12.89
N ASN A 241 -13.30 -3.68 13.85
CA ASN A 241 -14.54 -3.92 14.61
C ASN A 241 -14.62 -3.07 15.89
N GLU A 242 -13.62 -2.23 16.15
CA GLU A 242 -13.52 -1.39 17.36
C GLU A 242 -13.89 0.08 17.09
N LEU A 243 -14.27 0.42 15.85
CA LEU A 243 -14.69 1.75 15.40
C LEU A 243 -16.21 1.91 15.38
#